data_AF-A0A7S2VGZ3-F1
#
_entry.id   AF-A0A7S2VGZ3-F1
#
_cell.length_a   1.000
_cell.length_b   1.000
_cell.length_c   1.000
_cell.angle_alpha   90.00
_cell.angle_beta   90.00
_cell.angle_gamma   90.00
#
_symmetry.space_group_name_H-M   'P 1'
#
loop_
_entity.id
_entity.type
_entity.pdbx_description
1 polymer ?
#
loop_
_entity_poly.entity_id
_entity_poly.type
_entity_poly.pdbx_seq_one_letter_code
_entity_poly.pdbx_strand_id
1 'polypeptide(L)'
;PVPAHAVLHEMRPLSFNTTGFVAPEDMQRFLKPVIYARNFVHEYLPASARRAIYLDVDTIVQADIASLYRIKMRHVLAAFQEGGFGPFDNCIKLNPAMEAPLHAVGEGNGFPGFNNGVLVFDLERWRSDQT
;
A
#
# COMPACT_ATOMS: atom_id res chain seq x y z
N PRO A 1 -11.49 18.92 22.18
CA PRO A 1 -11.72 17.86 21.16
C PRO A 1 -11.87 18.50 19.77
N VAL A 2 -10.94 18.24 18.86
CA VAL A 2 -11.12 18.63 17.44
C VAL A 2 -12.23 17.74 16.88
N PRO A 3 -13.28 18.29 16.24
CA PRO A 3 -14.30 17.46 15.62
C PRO A 3 -13.66 16.56 14.56
N ALA A 4 -13.99 15.27 14.56
CA ALA A 4 -13.59 14.37 13.49
C ALA A 4 -14.35 14.80 12.22
N HIS A 5 -13.71 15.61 11.39
CA HIS A 5 -14.20 15.97 10.07
C HIS A 5 -13.56 15.02 9.07
N ALA A 6 -14.37 14.34 8.26
CA ALA A 6 -13.89 13.60 7.11
C ALA A 6 -13.58 14.61 6.00
N VAL A 7 -12.34 14.59 5.48
CA VAL A 7 -11.95 15.42 4.34
C VAL A 7 -12.03 14.55 3.09
N LEU A 8 -12.83 14.97 2.12
CA LEU A 8 -12.82 14.36 0.80
C LEU A 8 -11.61 14.88 0.02
N HIS A 9 -10.69 13.99 -0.33
CA HIS A 9 -9.56 14.33 -1.18
C HIS A 9 -9.90 14.03 -2.64
N GLU A 10 -9.63 14.99 -3.52
CA GLU A 10 -9.63 14.73 -4.96
C GLU A 10 -8.41 13.89 -5.35
N MET A 11 -8.66 12.86 -6.16
CA MET A 11 -7.60 12.00 -6.66
C MET A 11 -6.68 12.77 -7.61
N ARG A 12 -5.38 12.73 -7.34
CA ARG A 12 -4.38 13.29 -8.24
C ARG A 12 -4.05 12.32 -9.37
N PRO A 13 -3.63 12.81 -10.55
CA PRO A 13 -3.02 11.98 -11.58
C PRO A 13 -1.84 11.18 -11.01
N LEU A 14 -1.61 9.98 -11.54
CA LEU A 14 -0.45 9.18 -11.15
C LEU A 14 0.84 9.89 -11.57
N SER A 15 1.84 9.90 -10.68
CA SER A 15 3.17 10.47 -10.95
C SER A 15 4.03 9.60 -11.87
N PHE A 16 3.57 8.39 -12.19
CA PHE A 16 4.20 7.46 -13.09
C PHE A 16 3.29 7.13 -14.27
N ASN A 17 3.92 6.84 -15.41
CA ASN A 17 3.19 6.51 -16.63
C ASN A 17 2.64 5.08 -16.56
N THR A 18 1.31 4.95 -16.69
CA THR A 18 0.64 3.65 -16.73
C THR A 18 0.39 3.11 -18.14
N THR A 19 0.73 3.84 -19.21
CA THR A 19 0.47 3.39 -20.60
C THR A 19 1.25 2.14 -21.00
N GLY A 20 2.32 1.80 -20.26
CA GLY A 20 3.06 0.54 -20.44
C GLY A 20 2.38 -0.68 -19.79
N PHE A 21 1.41 -0.47 -18.90
CA PHE A 21 0.63 -1.55 -18.33
C PHE A 21 -0.47 -1.95 -19.31
N VAL A 22 -0.17 -2.92 -20.18
CA VAL A 22 -1.17 -3.55 -21.03
C VAL A 22 -2.05 -4.44 -20.15
N ALA A 23 -3.15 -3.87 -19.69
CA ALA A 23 -4.18 -4.60 -18.97
C ALA A 23 -5.25 -5.04 -19.96
N PRO A 24 -5.67 -6.32 -19.95
CA PRO A 24 -6.89 -6.75 -20.63
C PRO A 24 -8.09 -5.89 -20.15
N GLU A 25 -9.17 -5.84 -20.92
CA GLU A 25 -10.30 -4.92 -20.69
C GLU A 25 -10.88 -5.00 -19.27
N ASP A 26 -10.98 -6.22 -18.74
CA ASP A 26 -11.44 -6.53 -17.38
C ASP A 26 -10.48 -6.04 -16.27
N MET A 27 -9.22 -5.77 -16.62
CA MET A 27 -8.17 -5.30 -15.73
C MET A 27 -7.90 -3.78 -15.83
N GLN A 28 -8.56 -3.05 -16.75
CA GLN A 28 -8.38 -1.59 -16.87
C GLN A 28 -8.71 -0.84 -15.56
N ARG A 29 -9.58 -1.39 -14.71
CA ARG A 29 -9.87 -0.81 -13.38
C ARG A 29 -8.64 -0.62 -12.51
N PHE A 30 -7.59 -1.44 -12.70
CA PHE A 30 -6.33 -1.37 -11.96
C PHE A 30 -5.42 -0.21 -12.41
N LEU A 31 -5.76 0.46 -13.52
CA LEU A 31 -5.04 1.64 -13.99
C LEU A 31 -5.58 2.95 -13.38
N LYS A 32 -6.68 2.90 -12.64
CA LYS A 32 -7.28 4.09 -12.02
C LYS A 32 -6.42 4.59 -10.85
N PRO A 33 -6.24 5.91 -10.68
CA PRO A 33 -5.41 6.47 -9.61
C PRO A 33 -5.79 5.99 -8.20
N VAL A 34 -7.08 5.73 -7.97
CA VAL A 34 -7.60 5.31 -6.65
C VAL A 34 -6.97 4.01 -6.15
N ILE A 35 -6.56 3.13 -7.07
CA ILE A 35 -5.92 1.85 -6.76
C ILE A 35 -4.54 2.05 -6.12
N TYR A 36 -3.90 3.19 -6.37
CA TYR A 36 -2.59 3.54 -5.87
C TYR A 36 -2.62 4.59 -4.75
N ALA A 37 -3.81 5.07 -4.35
CA ALA A 37 -3.94 6.18 -3.39
C ALA A 37 -3.13 5.96 -2.11
N ARG A 38 -3.11 4.73 -1.58
CA ARG A 38 -2.34 4.34 -0.39
C ARG A 38 -0.83 4.56 -0.53
N ASN A 39 -0.28 4.43 -1.75
CA ASN A 39 1.15 4.62 -2.02
C ASN A 39 1.56 6.10 -1.91
N PHE A 40 0.58 7.01 -1.92
CA PHE A 40 0.77 8.45 -1.88
C PHE A 40 0.14 9.09 -0.64
N VAL A 41 -0.14 8.30 0.42
CA VAL A 41 -0.81 8.77 1.63
C VAL A 41 -0.09 9.97 2.30
N HIS A 42 1.23 10.05 2.16
CA HIS A 42 2.05 11.16 2.66
C HIS A 42 1.74 12.50 1.99
N GLU A 43 1.26 12.48 0.74
CA GLU A 43 0.84 13.66 -0.01
C GLU A 43 -0.61 14.08 0.26
N TYR A 44 -1.47 13.11 0.58
CA TYR A 44 -2.89 13.37 0.83
C TYR A 44 -3.15 13.84 2.26
N LEU A 45 -2.47 13.27 3.25
CA LEU A 45 -2.70 13.65 4.64
C LEU A 45 -2.02 14.99 4.98
N PRO A 46 -2.60 15.80 5.88
CA PRO A 46 -2.05 17.10 6.26
C PRO A 46 -0.63 16.97 6.82
N ALA A 47 0.17 18.03 6.66
CA ALA A 47 1.57 18.06 7.13
C ALA A 47 1.70 17.84 8.65
N SER A 48 0.65 18.18 9.41
CA SER A 48 0.57 17.94 10.86
C SER A 48 0.41 16.45 11.23
N ALA A 49 -0.07 15.61 10.32
CA ALA A 49 -0.16 14.17 10.54
C ALA A 49 1.25 13.56 10.43
N ARG A 50 1.75 13.00 11.54
CA ARG A 50 3.06 12.35 11.61
C ARG A 50 3.02 10.86 11.31
N ARG A 51 1.86 10.22 11.51
CA ARG A 51 1.67 8.78 11.32
C ARG A 51 0.24 8.50 10.87
N ALA A 52 0.04 7.41 10.14
CA ALA A 52 -1.28 6.94 9.72
C ALA A 52 -1.38 5.42 9.80
N ILE A 53 -2.60 4.92 9.99
CA ILE A 53 -2.96 3.52 9.79
C ILE A 53 -3.88 3.46 8.58
N TYR A 54 -3.58 2.60 7.62
CA TYR A 54 -4.47 2.24 6.52
C TYR A 54 -5.09 0.89 6.80
N LEU A 55 -6.38 0.78 6.53
CA LEU A 55 -7.18 -0.44 6.61
C LEU A 55 -7.90 -0.59 5.27
N ASP A 56 -7.85 -1.77 4.68
CA ASP A 56 -8.68 -2.10 3.52
C ASP A 56 -10.16 -2.04 3.89
N VAL A 57 -11.00 -1.79 2.88
CA VAL A 57 -12.45 -1.61 3.04
C VAL A 57 -13.18 -2.88 3.49
N ASP A 58 -12.53 -4.04 3.36
CA ASP A 58 -13.02 -5.35 3.79
C ASP A 58 -12.41 -5.81 5.14
N THR A 59 -11.73 -4.91 5.88
CA THR A 59 -11.15 -5.20 7.18
C THR A 59 -12.14 -4.99 8.33
N ILE A 60 -12.30 -6.00 9.20
CA ILE A 60 -13.06 -5.91 10.46
C ILE A 60 -12.08 -5.77 11.64
N VAL A 61 -12.21 -4.69 12.40
CA VAL A 61 -11.39 -4.42 13.58
C VAL A 61 -12.01 -5.05 14.83
N GLN A 62 -11.26 -5.94 15.50
CA GLN A 62 -11.73 -6.66 16.69
C GLN A 62 -11.05 -6.20 18.01
N ALA A 63 -10.07 -5.31 17.94
CA ALA A 63 -9.28 -4.85 19.09
C ALA A 63 -8.83 -3.39 18.93
N ASP A 64 -8.34 -2.77 20.01
CA ASP A 64 -7.79 -1.41 19.97
C ASP A 64 -6.55 -1.33 19.05
N ILE A 65 -6.72 -0.62 17.93
CA ILE A 65 -5.67 -0.38 16.92
C ILE A 65 -4.61 0.62 17.37
N ALA A 66 -4.78 1.29 18.51
CA ALA A 66 -3.79 2.24 19.00
C ALA A 66 -2.46 1.56 19.35
N SER A 67 -2.47 0.25 19.64
CA SER A 67 -1.26 -0.58 19.75
C SER A 67 -0.44 -0.58 18.45
N LEU A 68 -1.09 -0.77 17.29
CA LEU A 68 -0.46 -0.66 15.97
C LEU A 68 0.08 0.75 15.72
N TYR A 69 -0.67 1.78 16.10
CA TYR A 69 -0.22 3.17 15.94
C TYR A 69 1.04 3.47 16.76
N ARG A 70 1.27 2.77 17.88
CA ARG A 70 2.39 3.02 18.80
C ARG A 70 3.63 2.14 18.58
N ILE A 71 3.61 1.25 17.58
CA ILE A 71 4.77 0.39 17.32
C ILE A 71 6.03 1.23 17.05
N LYS A 72 7.18 0.71 17.49
CA LYS A 72 8.48 1.33 17.19
C LYS A 72 8.83 1.02 15.74
N MET A 73 8.98 2.05 14.93
CA MET A 73 9.28 1.93 13.51
C MET A 73 10.71 2.40 13.25
N ARG A 74 11.42 1.66 12.38
CA ARG A 74 12.75 2.04 11.86
C ARG A 74 12.71 2.46 10.40
N HIS A 75 11.58 2.24 9.73
CA HIS A 75 11.35 2.50 8.31
C HIS A 75 10.02 3.27 8.14
N VAL A 76 9.78 3.77 6.93
CA VAL A 76 8.57 4.55 6.58
C VAL A 76 7.27 3.73 6.67
N LEU A 77 7.37 2.41 6.56
CA LEU A 77 6.25 1.49 6.51
C LEU A 77 6.47 0.33 7.49
N ALA A 78 5.40 -0.05 8.18
CA ALA A 78 5.28 -1.33 8.85
C ALA A 78 4.03 -2.04 8.31
N ALA A 79 4.18 -3.33 8.03
CA ALA A 79 3.16 -4.18 7.44
C ALA A 79 3.28 -5.58 8.02
N PHE A 80 2.22 -6.38 7.89
CA PHE A 80 2.29 -7.80 8.22
C PHE A 80 3.10 -8.52 7.15
N GLN A 81 4.17 -9.19 7.55
CA GLN A 81 4.92 -10.06 6.65
C GLN A 81 4.08 -11.28 6.33
N GLU A 82 3.81 -11.49 5.05
CA GLU A 82 3.11 -12.67 4.58
C GLU A 82 4.09 -13.83 4.51
N GLY A 83 3.67 -15.00 4.97
CA GLY A 83 4.49 -16.21 4.88
C GLY A 83 4.42 -16.78 3.47
N GLY A 84 5.43 -16.51 2.65
CA GLY A 84 5.62 -17.13 1.34
C GLY A 84 4.96 -16.40 0.16
N PHE A 85 5.12 -16.98 -1.03
CA PHE A 85 4.64 -16.47 -2.32
C PHE A 85 3.11 -16.61 -2.56
N GLY A 86 2.31 -16.94 -1.54
CA GLY A 86 0.91 -17.41 -1.69
C GLY A 86 0.00 -16.58 -2.64
N PRO A 87 -0.04 -15.24 -2.55
CA PRO A 87 -0.82 -14.42 -3.50
C PRO A 87 -0.27 -14.47 -4.93
N PHE A 88 1.06 -14.54 -5.07
CA PHE A 88 1.73 -14.62 -6.36
C PHE A 88 1.58 -16.00 -7.00
N ASP A 89 1.53 -17.08 -6.21
CA ASP A 89 1.27 -18.43 -6.73
C ASP A 89 -0.07 -18.51 -7.47
N ASN A 90 -1.10 -17.84 -6.94
CA ASN A 90 -2.38 -17.77 -7.62
C ASN A 90 -2.30 -16.95 -8.91
N CYS A 91 -1.56 -15.83 -8.91
CA CYS A 91 -1.29 -15.06 -10.12
C CYS A 91 -0.53 -15.88 -11.17
N ILE A 92 0.47 -16.66 -10.76
CA ILE A 92 1.26 -17.54 -11.64
C ILE A 92 0.39 -18.67 -12.20
N LYS A 93 -0.48 -19.28 -11.38
CA LYS A 93 -1.44 -20.30 -11.83
C LYS A 93 -2.42 -19.76 -12.86
N LEU A 94 -2.90 -18.53 -12.68
CA LEU A 94 -3.83 -17.87 -13.59
C LEU A 94 -3.13 -17.35 -14.85
N ASN A 95 -1.86 -16.95 -14.74
CA ASN A 95 -1.03 -16.50 -15.84
C ASN A 95 0.43 -16.91 -15.64
N PRO A 96 0.86 -18.07 -16.19
CA PRO A 96 2.22 -18.57 -16.03
C PRO A 96 3.32 -17.62 -16.51
N ALA A 97 3.02 -16.72 -17.45
CA ALA A 97 3.97 -15.71 -17.91
C ALA A 97 4.39 -14.71 -16.80
N MET A 98 3.65 -14.67 -15.68
CA MET A 98 3.98 -13.83 -14.53
C MET A 98 5.04 -14.43 -13.60
N GLU A 99 5.44 -15.68 -13.76
CA GLU A 99 6.42 -16.34 -12.88
C GLU A 99 7.75 -15.56 -12.80
N ALA A 100 8.41 -15.34 -13.94
CA ALA A 100 9.70 -14.64 -13.94
C ALA A 100 9.60 -13.17 -13.46
N PRO A 101 8.62 -12.36 -13.90
CA PRO A 101 8.45 -11.01 -13.37
C PRO A 101 8.17 -10.97 -11.86
N LEU A 102 7.33 -11.87 -11.34
CA LEU A 102 6.98 -11.91 -9.91
C LEU A 102 8.15 -12.40 -9.06
N HIS A 103 8.92 -13.39 -9.54
CA HIS A 103 10.17 -13.78 -8.90
C HIS A 103 11.20 -12.64 -8.86
N ALA A 104 11.26 -11.81 -9.91
CA ALA A 104 12.15 -10.66 -10.01
C ALA A 104 11.73 -9.45 -9.14
N VAL A 105 10.56 -9.48 -8.48
CA VAL A 105 10.13 -8.40 -7.57
C VAL A 105 9.73 -8.88 -6.17
N GLY A 106 9.54 -10.19 -5.99
CA GLY A 106 9.15 -10.81 -4.73
C GLY A 106 10.31 -11.53 -4.01
N GLU A 107 9.99 -12.61 -3.30
CA GLU A 107 10.97 -13.35 -2.48
C GLU A 107 12.11 -13.99 -3.28
N GLY A 108 11.96 -14.12 -4.62
CA GLY A 108 13.04 -14.54 -5.53
C GLY A 108 14.24 -13.59 -5.51
N ASN A 109 14.04 -12.35 -5.08
CA ASN A 109 15.09 -11.36 -4.83
C ASN A 109 15.40 -11.16 -3.33
N GLY A 110 14.92 -12.06 -2.45
CA GLY A 110 15.15 -11.99 -1.01
C GLY A 110 14.31 -10.94 -0.28
N PHE A 111 13.32 -10.33 -0.94
CA PHE A 111 12.36 -9.42 -0.29
C PHE A 111 11.11 -10.21 0.13
N PRO A 112 10.84 -10.35 1.44
CA PRO A 112 9.64 -11.04 1.88
C PRO A 112 8.40 -10.25 1.43
N GLY A 113 7.36 -10.97 0.99
CA GLY A 113 6.07 -10.38 0.68
C GLY A 113 5.43 -9.79 1.95
N PHE A 114 4.69 -8.70 1.79
CA PHE A 114 3.90 -8.13 2.87
C PHE A 114 2.44 -8.02 2.42
N ASN A 115 1.54 -8.35 3.33
CA ASN A 115 0.14 -8.04 3.15
C ASN A 115 -0.04 -6.51 3.19
N ASN A 116 -0.79 -5.96 2.24
CA ASN A 116 -0.97 -4.52 2.09
C ASN A 116 -2.34 -4.00 2.55
N GLY A 117 -3.15 -4.85 3.21
CA GLY A 117 -4.48 -4.48 3.69
C GLY A 117 -4.50 -3.80 5.07
N VAL A 118 -3.44 -3.99 5.87
CA VAL A 118 -3.23 -3.24 7.12
C VAL A 118 -1.80 -2.70 7.14
N LEU A 119 -1.67 -1.38 7.06
CA LEU A 119 -0.38 -0.70 6.96
C LEU A 119 -0.26 0.40 8.02
N VAL A 120 0.93 0.57 8.57
CA VAL A 120 1.27 1.70 9.44
C VAL A 120 2.35 2.53 8.76
N PHE A 121 2.09 3.82 8.57
CA PHE A 121 2.98 4.75 7.88
C PHE A 121 3.59 5.76 8.83
N ASP A 122 4.91 5.90 8.81
CA ASP A 122 5.64 7.02 9.43
C ASP A 122 5.73 8.16 8.40
N LEU A 123 4.73 9.03 8.41
CA LEU A 123 4.58 10.12 7.43
C LEU A 123 5.63 11.20 7.61
N GLU A 124 6.06 11.44 8.85
CA GLU A 124 7.14 12.38 9.15
C GLU A 124 8.43 11.93 8.48
N ARG A 125 8.84 10.68 8.73
CA ARG A 125 10.03 10.10 8.08
C ARG A 125 9.89 10.06 6.56
N TRP A 126 8.73 9.65 6.06
CA TRP A 126 8.53 9.57 4.61
C TRP A 126 8.74 10.93 3.94
N ARG A 127 8.18 12.01 4.51
CA ARG A 127 8.37 13.36 3.97
C ARG A 127 9.81 13.86 4.14
N SER A 128 10.52 13.49 5.21
CA SER A 128 11.93 13.88 5.38
C SER A 128 12.84 13.19 4.38
N ASP A 129 12.59 11.92 4.07
CA ASP A 129 13.42 11.12 3.16
C ASP A 129 13.26 11.54 1.68
N GLN A 130 12.28 12.41 1.37
CA GLN A 130 12.07 12.99 0.04
C GLN A 130 12.80 14.33 -0.18
N THR A 131 13.47 14.87 0.85
CA THR A 131 14.22 16.14 0.79
C THR A 131 15.72 15.86 0.68
#